data_AF-A0A2V8GGG3-F1
#
_entry.id   AF-A0A2V8GGG3-F1
#
_cell.length_a   1.000
_cell.length_b   1.000
_cell.length_c   1.000
_cell.angle_alpha   90.00
_cell.angle_beta   90.00
_cell.angle_gamma   90.00
#
_symmetry.space_group_name_H-M   'P 1'
#
loop_
_entity.id
_entity.type
_entity.pdbx_description
1 polymer ?
#
loop_
_entity_poly.entity_id
_entity_poly.type
_entity_poly.pdbx_seq_one_letter_code
_entity_poly.pdbx_strand_id
1 'polypeptide(L)'
;MDVQVDPSTLREPQGRPEQGRGATSSGHVAALRVKRELEGGWFQWVAMPLPAVLTIQSGINQLRYATLKGIMAAKKKEIRKATPPATAAAARQKIVRLYVPEKGKKTQMIAGSPAEAAKELVKRLREDARVI
;
A
#
# COMPACT_ATOMS: atom_id res chain seq x y z
N MET A 1 1.59 -1.33 1.96
CA MET A 1 0.48 -1.32 2.94
C MET A 1 -0.77 -0.98 2.15
N ASP A 2 -1.49 -2.00 1.71
CA ASP A 2 -2.71 -1.83 0.94
C ASP A 2 -3.83 -1.41 1.88
N VAL A 3 -4.43 -0.27 1.58
CA VAL A 3 -5.48 0.36 2.38
C VAL A 3 -6.65 0.53 1.44
N GLN A 4 -7.56 -0.45 1.45
CA GLN A 4 -8.80 -0.37 0.68
C GLN A 4 -9.85 0.30 1.55
N VAL A 5 -10.21 1.52 1.19
CA VAL A 5 -11.35 2.21 1.78
C VAL A 5 -12.60 1.63 1.13
N ASP A 6 -13.51 1.07 1.95
CA ASP A 6 -14.79 0.61 1.45
C ASP A 6 -15.74 1.82 1.28
N PRO A 7 -16.14 2.18 0.05
CA PRO A 7 -17.02 3.31 -0.19
C PRO A 7 -18.43 3.14 0.39
N SER A 8 -18.82 1.92 0.81
CA SER A 8 -20.11 1.67 1.46
C SER A 8 -20.16 2.09 2.93
N THR A 9 -19.03 2.46 3.53
CA THR A 9 -18.95 2.87 4.96
C THR A 9 -19.58 4.25 5.26
N LEU A 10 -20.02 4.98 4.23
CA LEU A 10 -20.83 6.20 4.42
C LEU A 10 -22.34 5.91 4.57
N ARG A 11 -22.78 4.66 4.51
CA ARG A 11 -24.13 4.24 4.90
C ARG A 11 -24.10 3.55 6.26
N GLU A 12 -25.15 3.83 7.02
CA GLU A 12 -25.36 3.54 8.44
C GLU A 12 -24.85 2.15 8.88
N PRO A 13 -24.28 2.03 10.10
CA PRO A 13 -23.83 0.74 10.61
C PRO A 13 -25.03 -0.13 10.97
N GLN A 14 -25.43 -1.02 10.06
CA GLN A 14 -26.29 -2.15 10.41
C GLN A 14 -25.40 -3.29 10.94
N GLY A 15 -25.48 -3.54 12.25
CA GLY A 15 -24.85 -4.68 12.93
C GLY A 15 -23.95 -4.31 14.10
N ARG A 16 -24.54 -4.15 15.30
CA ARG A 16 -23.82 -4.13 16.58
C ARG A 16 -23.46 -5.56 17.01
N PRO A 17 -22.29 -5.79 17.61
CA PRO A 17 -22.18 -6.66 18.78
C PRO A 17 -22.42 -5.85 20.06
N GLU A 18 -23.34 -6.36 20.90
CA GLU A 18 -23.52 -6.07 22.34
C GLU A 18 -22.19 -6.10 23.12
N GLN A 19 -21.90 -5.40 24.22
CA GLN A 19 -22.62 -4.51 25.16
C GLN A 19 -21.54 -3.86 26.08
N GLY A 20 -21.80 -2.66 26.60
CA GLY A 20 -21.01 -2.05 27.70
C GLY A 20 -21.37 -0.57 27.93
N ARG A 21 -22.17 -0.29 28.97
CA ARG A 21 -22.77 1.02 29.29
C ARG A 21 -21.74 2.10 29.66
N GLY A 22 -21.99 3.31 29.17
CA GLY A 22 -21.40 4.57 29.65
C GLY A 22 -21.79 5.73 28.75
N ALA A 23 -22.83 6.48 29.12
CA ALA A 23 -23.30 7.64 28.38
C ALA A 23 -22.34 8.84 28.55
N THR A 24 -21.92 9.46 27.45
CA THR A 24 -21.41 10.85 27.42
C THR A 24 -21.69 11.46 26.04
N SER A 25 -22.21 12.70 26.09
CA SER A 25 -22.65 13.65 25.06
C SER A 25 -22.15 13.51 23.60
N SER A 26 -23.15 13.27 22.73
CA SER A 26 -23.41 13.91 21.43
C SER A 26 -22.27 14.54 20.64
N GLY A 27 -21.61 13.70 19.84
CA GLY A 27 -21.03 14.05 18.56
C GLY A 27 -20.90 12.75 17.78
N HIS A 28 -21.67 12.55 16.70
CA HIS A 28 -21.45 11.38 15.86
C HIS A 28 -20.10 11.53 15.17
N VAL A 29 -19.07 10.91 15.75
CA VAL A 29 -17.75 10.82 15.12
C VAL A 29 -17.90 9.83 13.98
N ALA A 30 -18.04 10.34 12.76
CA ALA A 30 -18.05 9.51 11.57
C ALA A 30 -16.75 8.68 11.55
N ALA A 31 -16.91 7.35 11.58
CA ALA A 31 -15.81 6.40 11.62
C ALA A 31 -15.58 5.82 10.22
N LEU A 32 -14.32 5.89 9.76
CA LEU A 32 -13.89 5.33 8.50
C LEU A 32 -13.45 3.88 8.69
N ARG A 33 -14.01 2.98 7.88
CA ARG A 33 -13.63 1.56 7.87
C ARG A 33 -12.71 1.29 6.68
N VAL A 34 -11.59 0.65 6.98
CA VAL A 34 -10.51 0.42 6.03
C VAL A 34 -10.06 -1.03 6.12
N LYS A 35 -9.84 -1.66 4.98
CA LYS A 35 -9.18 -2.97 4.88
C LYS A 35 -7.69 -2.75 4.67
N ARG A 36 -6.88 -3.18 5.64
CA ARG A 36 -5.42 -3.09 5.64
C ARG A 36 -4.81 -4.45 5.29
N GLU A 37 -3.90 -4.50 4.33
CA GLU A 37 -3.09 -5.70 4.04
C GLU A 37 -1.90 -5.83 5.00
N LEU A 38 -1.65 -7.07 5.37
CA LEU A 38 -0.54 -7.55 6.20
C LEU A 38 0.30 -8.54 5.38
N GLU A 39 1.46 -8.93 5.92
CA GLU A 39 2.34 -9.91 5.29
C GLU A 39 1.62 -11.26 5.08
N GLY A 40 1.99 -11.97 4.01
CA GLY A 40 1.42 -13.29 3.70
C GLY A 40 -0.02 -13.27 3.15
N GLY A 41 -0.50 -12.14 2.63
CA GLY A 41 -1.83 -12.03 1.99
C GLY A 41 -3.00 -11.93 2.98
N TRP A 42 -2.70 -11.66 4.25
CA TRP A 42 -3.72 -11.46 5.28
C TRP A 42 -4.28 -10.04 5.23
N PHE A 43 -5.57 -9.90 5.56
CA PHE A 43 -6.23 -8.61 5.61
C PHE A 43 -6.91 -8.37 6.95
N GLN A 44 -6.83 -7.13 7.43
CA GLN A 44 -7.43 -6.68 8.68
C GLN A 44 -8.37 -5.51 8.43
N TRP A 45 -9.56 -5.55 9.04
CA TRP A 45 -10.45 -4.39 9.09
C TRP A 45 -10.06 -3.47 10.25
N VAL A 46 -9.91 -2.18 9.97
CA VAL A 46 -9.59 -1.14 10.94
C VAL A 46 -10.65 -0.05 10.85
N ALA A 47 -11.18 0.37 12.00
CA ALA A 47 -12.04 1.54 12.11
C ALA A 47 -11.24 2.71 12.71
N MET A 48 -11.34 3.91 12.13
CA MET A 48 -10.65 5.10 12.62
C MET A 48 -11.56 6.34 12.60
N PRO A 49 -11.44 7.26 13.57
CA PRO A 49 -12.21 8.50 13.57
C PRO A 49 -11.72 9.45 12.47
N LEU A 50 -12.64 10.25 11.91
CA LEU A 50 -12.31 11.37 11.02
C LEU A 50 -11.95 12.63 11.82
N PRO A 51 -11.05 13.50 11.32
CA PRO A 51 -10.34 13.44 10.04
C PRO A 51 -9.14 12.47 10.07
N ALA A 52 -8.98 11.70 9.00
CA ALA A 52 -7.89 10.72 8.88
C ALA A 52 -7.10 10.93 7.58
N VAL A 53 -5.80 10.66 7.63
CA VAL A 53 -4.91 10.63 6.47
C VAL A 53 -4.57 9.19 6.13
N LEU A 54 -4.75 8.83 4.86
CA LEU A 54 -4.56 7.49 4.36
C LEU A 54 -3.59 7.50 3.19
N THR A 55 -2.72 6.50 3.16
CA THR A 55 -1.92 6.15 1.99
C THR A 55 -2.55 4.96 1.30
N ILE A 56 -2.71 5.00 -0.02
CA ILE A 56 -3.20 3.86 -0.81
C ILE A 56 -2.04 3.23 -1.57
N GLN A 57 -2.12 1.91 -1.79
CA GLN A 57 -1.16 1.20 -2.63
C GLN A 57 -1.56 1.28 -4.11
N SER A 58 -0.57 1.26 -4.99
CA SER A 58 -0.79 1.17 -6.44
C SER A 58 -1.49 -0.14 -6.79
N GLY A 59 -2.53 -0.07 -7.63
CA GLY A 59 -3.22 -1.27 -8.14
C GLY A 59 -4.45 -1.70 -7.34
N ILE A 60 -4.78 -1.00 -6.25
CA ILE A 60 -5.96 -1.33 -5.42
C ILE A 60 -7.31 -1.16 -6.15
N ASN A 61 -7.33 -0.32 -7.19
CA ASN A 61 -8.47 -0.16 -8.07
C ASN A 61 -7.98 0.10 -9.49
N GLN A 62 -8.74 -0.37 -10.48
CA GLN A 62 -8.48 -0.05 -11.87
C GLN A 62 -8.82 1.42 -12.12
N LEU A 63 -7.85 2.18 -12.60
CA LEU A 63 -8.05 3.59 -12.90
C LEU A 63 -9.04 3.71 -14.07
N ARG A 64 -10.15 4.42 -13.86
CA ARG A 64 -11.11 4.69 -14.93
C ARG A 64 -10.49 5.56 -16.02
N TYR A 65 -10.81 5.25 -17.28
CA TYR A 65 -10.47 6.13 -18.39
C TYR A 65 -11.19 7.48 -18.26
N ALA A 66 -10.47 8.56 -18.56
CA ALA A 66 -11.05 9.89 -18.59
C ALA A 66 -11.87 10.08 -19.87
N THR A 67 -13.06 10.69 -19.75
CA THR A 67 -13.86 11.07 -20.91
C THR A 67 -13.29 12.33 -21.56
N LEU A 68 -13.51 12.53 -22.87
CA LEU A 68 -13.07 13.74 -23.59
C LEU A 68 -13.55 15.03 -22.88
N LYS A 69 -14.82 15.07 -22.46
CA LYS A 69 -15.40 16.18 -21.68
C LYS A 69 -14.66 16.37 -20.35
N GLY A 70 -14.32 15.29 -19.66
CA GLY A 70 -13.55 15.33 -18.41
C GLY A 70 -12.14 15.89 -18.60
N ILE A 71 -11.47 15.51 -19.68
CA ILE A 71 -10.14 16.04 -20.03
C ILE A 71 -10.21 17.54 -20.33
N MET A 72 -11.19 17.98 -21.14
CA MET A 72 -11.40 19.39 -21.47
C MET A 72 -11.74 20.23 -20.23
N ALA A 73 -12.61 19.72 -19.34
CA ALA A 73 -12.98 20.38 -18.11
C ALA A 73 -11.81 20.50 -17.12
N ALA A 74 -11.01 19.43 -16.97
CA ALA A 74 -9.82 19.45 -16.13
C ALA A 74 -8.77 20.45 -16.66
N LYS A 75 -8.58 20.52 -17.99
CA LYS A 75 -7.68 21.50 -18.63
C LYS A 75 -8.08 22.95 -18.39
N LYS A 76 -9.39 23.24 -18.34
CA LYS A 76 -9.92 24.60 -18.11
C LYS A 76 -9.89 25.00 -16.63
N LYS A 77 -9.80 24.05 -15.71
CA LYS A 77 -9.81 24.33 -14.27
C LYS A 77 -8.52 25.04 -13.87
N GLU A 78 -8.66 26.14 -13.12
CA GLU A 78 -7.53 26.88 -12.61
C GLU A 78 -6.73 26.03 -11.61
N ILE A 79 -5.41 25.92 -11.84
CA ILE A 79 -4.49 25.22 -10.94
C ILE A 79 -3.83 26.28 -10.05
N ARG A 80 -4.26 26.34 -8.79
CA ARG A 80 -3.63 27.20 -7.80
C ARG A 80 -2.25 26.67 -7.44
N LYS A 81 -1.22 27.47 -7.73
CA LYS A 81 0.14 27.21 -7.25
C LYS A 81 0.23 27.69 -5.80
N ALA A 82 0.56 26.78 -4.88
CA ALA A 82 0.81 27.11 -3.49
C ALA A 82 2.31 27.09 -3.24
N THR A 83 2.85 28.18 -2.70
CA THR A 83 4.22 28.23 -2.17
C THR A 83 4.20 27.67 -0.75
N PRO A 84 5.18 26.84 -0.35
CA PRO A 84 5.27 26.39 1.03
C PRO A 84 5.36 27.59 2.00
N PRO A 85 4.76 27.50 3.19
CA PRO A 85 4.85 28.55 4.19
C PRO A 85 6.30 28.72 4.68
N ALA A 86 6.65 29.93 5.13
CA ALA A 86 7.99 30.22 5.67
C ALA A 86 8.35 29.37 6.91
N THR A 87 7.35 28.75 7.56
CA THR A 87 7.50 27.83 8.70
C THR A 87 7.76 26.38 8.29
N ALA A 88 7.94 26.09 6.99
CA ALA A 88 8.21 24.74 6.52
C ALA A 88 9.50 24.18 7.17
N ALA A 89 9.42 22.95 7.68
CA ALA A 89 10.54 22.31 8.34
C ALA A 89 11.72 22.11 7.38
N ALA A 90 12.94 22.37 7.87
CA ALA A 90 14.15 22.07 7.13
C ALA A 90 14.29 20.57 6.86
N ALA A 91 14.99 20.22 5.77
CA ALA A 91 15.26 18.84 5.41
C ALA A 91 16.00 18.13 6.55
N ARG A 92 15.44 17.01 7.03
CA ARG A 92 16.03 16.20 8.11
C ARG A 92 17.02 15.14 7.62
N GLN A 93 17.15 14.99 6.30
CA GLN A 93 17.97 13.97 5.66
C GLN A 93 18.77 14.59 4.51
N LYS A 94 20.00 14.13 4.33
CA LYS A 94 20.89 14.53 3.23
C LYS A 94 21.31 13.28 2.45
N ILE A 95 21.19 13.34 1.13
CA ILE A 95 21.73 12.30 0.25
C ILE A 95 23.26 12.48 0.21
N VAL A 96 23.99 11.49 0.72
CA VAL A 96 25.46 11.52 0.79
C VAL A 96 26.10 10.96 -0.49
N ARG A 97 25.51 9.90 -1.05
CA ARG A 97 26.01 9.23 -2.25
C ARG A 97 24.87 8.50 -2.96
N LEU A 98 24.94 8.43 -4.28
CA LEU A 98 24.07 7.63 -5.13
C LEU A 98 24.95 6.80 -6.08
N TYR A 99 24.67 5.52 -6.22
CA TYR A 99 25.36 4.64 -7.17
C TYR A 99 24.40 3.56 -7.66
N VAL A 100 24.71 2.99 -8.81
CA VAL A 100 23.97 1.88 -9.40
C VAL A 100 24.44 0.58 -8.74
N PRO A 101 23.55 -0.28 -8.23
CA PRO A 101 23.96 -1.55 -7.64
C PRO A 101 24.61 -2.45 -8.70
N GLU A 102 25.77 -3.01 -8.38
CA GLU A 102 26.43 -3.98 -9.25
C GLU A 102 25.61 -5.28 -9.31
N LYS A 103 25.48 -5.85 -10.51
CA LYS A 103 24.70 -7.08 -10.71
C LYS A 103 25.50 -8.29 -10.18
N GLY A 104 25.22 -8.73 -8.97
CA GLY A 104 25.82 -9.92 -8.36
C GLY A 104 25.24 -11.27 -8.82
N LYS A 105 24.43 -11.33 -9.88
CA LYS A 105 23.77 -12.58 -10.30
C LYS A 105 24.78 -13.54 -10.94
N LYS A 106 25.17 -14.57 -10.19
CA LYS A 106 25.86 -15.75 -10.72
C LYS A 106 24.81 -16.76 -11.20
N THR A 107 24.38 -16.64 -12.45
CA THR A 107 23.49 -17.62 -13.06
C THR A 107 24.29 -18.88 -13.39
N GLN A 108 23.90 -20.02 -12.84
CA GLN A 108 24.46 -21.32 -13.22
C GLN A 108 23.37 -22.14 -13.91
N MET A 109 23.67 -22.60 -15.12
CA MET A 109 22.79 -23.51 -15.85
C MET A 109 23.08 -24.94 -15.40
N ILE A 110 22.06 -25.68 -14.99
CA ILE A 110 22.17 -27.10 -14.65
C ILE A 110 21.70 -27.89 -15.87
N ALA A 111 22.57 -28.74 -16.41
CA ALA A 111 22.28 -29.60 -17.56
C ALA A 111 22.01 -31.04 -17.12
N GLY A 112 21.45 -31.85 -18.01
CA GLY A 112 21.18 -33.28 -17.79
C GLY A 112 19.71 -33.64 -17.88
N SER A 113 19.39 -34.88 -17.53
CA SER A 113 17.99 -35.33 -17.47
C SER A 113 17.24 -34.62 -16.32
N PRO A 114 15.90 -34.54 -16.36
CA PRO A 114 15.12 -33.87 -15.32
C PRO A 114 15.41 -34.39 -13.90
N ALA A 115 15.67 -35.68 -13.75
CA ALA A 115 15.96 -36.30 -12.45
C ALA A 115 17.34 -35.90 -11.90
N GLU A 116 18.35 -35.78 -12.77
CA GLU A 116 19.71 -35.38 -12.39
C GLU A 116 19.77 -33.89 -12.09
N ALA A 117 19.11 -33.07 -12.93
CA ALA A 117 19.02 -31.63 -12.73
C ALA A 117 18.33 -31.27 -11.41
N ALA A 118 17.28 -32.01 -11.02
CA ALA A 118 16.60 -31.81 -9.74
C ALA A 118 17.51 -32.12 -8.54
N LYS A 119 18.31 -33.21 -8.59
CA LYS A 119 19.27 -33.55 -7.53
C LYS A 119 20.36 -32.49 -7.39
N GLU A 120 20.92 -32.06 -8.51
CA GLU A 120 21.96 -31.03 -8.53
C GLU A 120 21.44 -29.66 -8.06
N LEU A 121 20.20 -29.32 -8.39
CA LEU A 121 19.55 -28.11 -7.89
C LEU A 121 19.42 -28.12 -6.36
N VAL A 122 18.90 -29.22 -5.79
CA VAL A 122 18.74 -29.36 -4.34
C VAL A 122 20.10 -29.30 -3.64
N LYS A 123 21.13 -29.95 -4.20
CA LYS A 123 22.49 -29.89 -3.66
C LYS A 123 23.02 -28.45 -3.60
N ARG A 124 22.93 -27.70 -4.70
CA ARG A 124 23.41 -26.30 -4.76
C ARG A 124 22.61 -25.37 -3.84
N LEU A 125 21.30 -25.58 -3.73
CA LEU A 125 20.47 -24.77 -2.82
C LEU A 125 20.81 -24.99 -1.35
N ARG A 126 21.23 -26.21 -0.98
CA ARG A 126 21.64 -26.57 0.38
C ARG A 126 23.07 -26.13 0.71
N GLU A 127 24.02 -26.37 -0.18
CA GLU A 127 25.45 -26.13 0.07
C GLU A 127 25.85 -24.67 -0.16
N ASP A 128 25.47 -24.09 -1.30
CA ASP A 128 25.94 -22.77 -1.72
C ASP A 128 25.00 -21.65 -1.25
N ALA A 129 23.69 -21.84 -1.42
CA ALA A 129 22.69 -20.80 -1.15
C ALA A 129 22.15 -20.84 0.29
N ARG A 130 22.24 -21.98 0.99
CA ARG A 130 21.77 -22.20 2.38
C ARG A 130 20.34 -21.72 2.63
N VAL A 131 19.44 -21.94 1.67
CA VAL A 131 18.04 -21.48 1.75
C VAL A 131 17.08 -22.62 2.09
N ILE A 132 17.56 -23.86 2.07
CA ILE A 132 16.82 -25.11 2.35
C ILE A 132 17.73 -26.12 3.03
#